data_AF-S4RK42-F1
#
_entry.id   AF-S4RK42-F1
#
_cell.length_a   1.000
_cell.length_b   1.000
_cell.length_c   1.000
_cell.angle_alpha   90.00
_cell.angle_beta   90.00
_cell.angle_gamma   90.00
#
_symmetry.space_group_name_H-M   'P 1'
#
loop_
_entity.id
_entity.type
_entity.pdbx_description
1 polymer ?
#
loop_
_entity_poly.entity_id
_entity_poly.type
_entity_poly.pdbx_seq_one_letter_code
_entity_poly.pdbx_strand_id
1 'polypeptide(L)'
;QGFECIGACFNAFDMSRLAEDLFGCQVTLLQNGMLGENRSLIIEHLVRGQPLLIPYPLCCNYEPCNKRGHKAHWAVVTGALLGVDWSDVETCFEEVAETPGLYSAESAEIRPMTSHVHALYLLAKQGKSVRHRLWDFDRVAESNGQLLEFDPRRQADGTTYVVPAEGGVRAGLCGKLLLLAPATA
;
A
#
# COMPACT_ATOMS: atom_id res chain seq x y z
N GLN A 1 -16.02 -1.88 14.18
CA GLN A 1 -15.81 -2.85 15.29
C GLN A 1 -14.66 -3.74 14.84
N GLY A 2 -13.61 -3.83 15.65
CA GLY A 2 -12.34 -4.44 15.26
C GLY A 2 -12.41 -5.94 15.00
N PHE A 3 -11.52 -6.39 14.12
CA PHE A 3 -11.42 -7.78 13.72
C PHE A 3 -10.60 -8.53 14.76
N GLU A 4 -11.26 -9.49 15.42
CA GLU A 4 -10.73 -10.42 16.42
C GLU A 4 -10.54 -9.84 17.84
N CYS A 5 -10.80 -10.68 18.86
CA CYS A 5 -10.26 -10.48 20.21
C CYS A 5 -8.72 -10.39 20.23
N ILE A 6 -8.04 -10.58 19.08
CA ILE A 6 -6.61 -10.30 18.84
C ILE A 6 -6.37 -9.75 17.40
N GLY A 7 -7.10 -8.71 16.98
CA GLY A 7 -6.63 -7.67 16.03
C GLY A 7 -6.00 -8.01 14.66
N ALA A 8 -6.17 -9.17 14.01
CA ALA A 8 -5.27 -9.50 12.89
C ALA A 8 -5.58 -8.92 11.50
N CYS A 9 -6.80 -8.45 11.16
CA CYS A 9 -7.02 -7.79 9.87
C CYS A 9 -8.31 -6.94 9.82
N PHE A 10 -8.20 -5.64 10.10
CA PHE A 10 -9.34 -4.72 9.98
C PHE A 10 -9.77 -4.57 8.51
N ASN A 11 -11.09 -4.43 8.25
CA ASN A 11 -11.55 -3.91 6.96
C ASN A 11 -10.98 -2.50 6.74
N ALA A 12 -10.97 -2.04 5.49
CA ALA A 12 -10.30 -0.79 5.15
C ALA A 12 -10.89 0.44 5.89
N PHE A 13 -12.18 0.43 6.20
CA PHE A 13 -12.85 1.52 6.91
C PHE A 13 -12.55 1.55 8.41
N ASP A 14 -12.57 0.40 9.09
CA ASP A 14 -12.14 0.34 10.48
C ASP A 14 -10.64 0.61 10.61
N MET A 15 -9.82 0.18 9.62
CA MET A 15 -8.39 0.50 9.57
C MET A 15 -8.13 1.99 9.38
N SER A 16 -8.94 2.68 8.55
CA SER A 16 -8.80 4.13 8.38
C SER A 16 -9.04 4.86 9.70
N ARG A 17 -10.14 4.54 10.41
CA ARG A 17 -10.45 5.12 11.72
C ARG A 17 -9.35 4.84 12.74
N LEU A 18 -8.85 3.60 12.79
CA LEU A 18 -7.77 3.24 13.69
C LEU A 18 -6.50 4.07 13.42
N ALA A 19 -6.16 4.30 12.15
CA ALA A 19 -5.01 5.11 11.79
C ALA A 19 -5.20 6.59 12.17
N GLU A 20 -6.39 7.15 11.94
CA GLU A 20 -6.75 8.50 12.38
C GLU A 20 -6.62 8.65 13.90
N ASP A 21 -7.21 7.72 14.66
CA ASP A 21 -7.22 7.74 16.13
C ASP A 21 -5.82 7.59 16.73
N LEU A 22 -4.99 6.69 16.18
CA LEU A 22 -3.66 6.40 16.73
C LEU A 22 -2.59 7.41 16.32
N PHE A 23 -2.64 7.91 15.08
CA PHE A 23 -1.58 8.75 14.53
C PHE A 23 -1.97 10.23 14.41
N GLY A 24 -3.24 10.59 14.64
CA GLY A 24 -3.73 11.95 14.40
C GLY A 24 -3.50 12.40 12.95
N CYS A 25 -3.58 11.45 12.01
CA CYS A 25 -3.36 11.69 10.58
C CYS A 25 -4.69 11.81 9.85
N GLN A 26 -4.66 12.37 8.64
CA GLN A 26 -5.77 12.28 7.68
C GLN A 26 -5.63 11.00 6.86
N VAL A 27 -6.73 10.28 6.69
CA VAL A 27 -6.75 9.06 5.87
C VAL A 27 -7.68 9.21 4.68
N THR A 28 -7.16 8.98 3.49
CA THR A 28 -7.96 8.89 2.26
C THR A 28 -8.09 7.42 1.85
N LEU A 29 -9.32 6.91 1.86
CA LEU A 29 -9.63 5.57 1.38
C LEU A 29 -9.78 5.58 -0.15
N LEU A 30 -8.85 4.95 -0.85
CA LEU A 30 -9.00 4.65 -2.27
C LEU A 30 -9.78 3.34 -2.46
N GLN A 31 -10.62 3.31 -3.49
CA GLN A 31 -11.47 2.18 -3.85
C GLN A 31 -11.35 1.90 -5.36
N ASN A 32 -11.82 0.72 -5.78
CA ASN A 32 -11.83 0.26 -7.18
C ASN A 32 -10.45 -0.10 -7.75
N GLY A 33 -9.52 -0.54 -6.90
CA GLY A 33 -8.21 -1.05 -7.32
C GLY A 33 -7.10 0.01 -7.28
N MET A 34 -5.89 -0.38 -7.64
CA MET A 34 -4.70 0.50 -7.60
C MET A 34 -4.33 1.07 -8.99
N LEU A 35 -4.90 0.52 -10.06
CA LEU A 35 -4.64 0.94 -11.44
C LEU A 35 -5.51 2.15 -11.84
N GLY A 36 -5.35 2.63 -13.07
CA GLY A 36 -6.11 3.77 -13.59
C GLY A 36 -5.78 5.07 -12.86
N GLU A 37 -6.79 5.86 -12.53
CA GLU A 37 -6.64 7.15 -11.84
C GLU A 37 -5.93 7.02 -10.48
N ASN A 38 -6.17 5.92 -9.76
CA ASN A 38 -5.55 5.67 -8.47
C ASN A 38 -4.02 5.51 -8.56
N ARG A 39 -3.50 5.06 -9.71
CA ARG A 39 -2.04 4.93 -9.90
C ARG A 39 -1.34 6.28 -9.76
N SER A 40 -1.89 7.32 -10.40
CA SER A 40 -1.32 8.67 -10.32
C SER A 40 -1.41 9.22 -8.91
N LEU A 41 -2.54 9.05 -8.23
CA LEU A 41 -2.72 9.46 -6.84
C LEU A 41 -1.69 8.80 -5.91
N ILE A 42 -1.44 7.49 -6.09
CA ILE A 42 -0.45 6.75 -5.32
C ILE A 42 0.97 7.28 -5.56
N ILE A 43 1.35 7.51 -6.83
CA ILE A 43 2.67 8.04 -7.17
C ILE A 43 2.86 9.41 -6.52
N GLU A 44 1.92 10.33 -6.70
CA GLU A 44 2.02 11.67 -6.11
C GLU A 44 2.08 11.64 -4.58
N HIS A 45 1.30 10.77 -3.94
CA HIS A 45 1.31 10.58 -2.49
C HIS A 45 2.69 10.14 -1.99
N LEU A 46 3.28 9.14 -2.63
CA LEU A 46 4.60 8.61 -2.27
C LEU A 46 5.73 9.61 -2.56
N VAL A 47 5.64 10.38 -3.66
CA VAL A 47 6.62 11.43 -4.00
C VAL A 47 6.62 12.55 -2.96
N ARG A 48 5.47 12.84 -2.33
CA ARG A 48 5.37 13.77 -1.20
C ARG A 48 5.94 13.20 0.11
N GLY A 49 6.53 12.01 0.08
CA GLY A 49 7.08 11.34 1.26
C GLY A 49 6.02 10.78 2.22
N GLN A 50 4.77 10.63 1.75
CA GLN A 50 3.65 10.23 2.58
C GLN A 50 3.42 8.71 2.49
N PRO A 51 3.23 8.00 3.62
CA PRO A 51 3.04 6.56 3.60
C PRO A 51 1.62 6.17 3.19
N LEU A 52 1.46 4.91 2.78
CA LEU A 52 0.15 4.31 2.52
C LEU A 52 0.07 2.88 3.07
N LEU A 53 -1.14 2.40 3.33
CA LEU A 53 -1.41 1.04 3.79
C LEU A 53 -2.13 0.25 2.69
N ILE A 54 -1.61 -0.93 2.36
CA ILE A 54 -2.19 -1.83 1.35
C ILE A 54 -2.53 -3.17 1.99
N PRO A 55 -3.79 -3.63 1.92
CA PRO A 55 -4.12 -5.00 2.21
C PRO A 55 -3.73 -5.89 1.03
N TYR A 56 -3.22 -7.09 1.32
CA TYR A 56 -2.85 -8.08 0.31
C TYR A 56 -2.93 -9.52 0.86
N PRO A 57 -3.18 -10.54 0.03
CA PRO A 57 -3.02 -11.93 0.41
C PRO A 57 -1.54 -12.29 0.56
N LEU A 58 -1.18 -12.80 1.73
CA LEU A 58 0.19 -13.16 2.09
C LEU A 58 0.58 -14.57 1.63
N CYS A 59 1.72 -14.69 0.98
CA CYS A 59 2.36 -15.98 0.70
C CYS A 59 3.39 -16.40 1.78
N CYS A 60 3.90 -17.64 1.71
CA CYS A 60 4.83 -18.18 2.70
C CYS A 60 6.15 -17.39 2.80
N ASN A 61 6.53 -16.70 1.71
CA ASN A 61 7.69 -15.81 1.64
C ASN A 61 7.37 -14.34 1.99
N TYR A 62 6.15 -14.08 2.47
CA TYR A 62 5.60 -12.78 2.85
C TYR A 62 5.37 -11.78 1.70
N GLU A 63 5.54 -12.21 0.46
CA GLU A 63 5.26 -11.39 -0.72
C GLU A 63 3.77 -11.37 -1.08
N PRO A 64 3.32 -10.33 -1.82
CA PRO A 64 2.04 -10.31 -2.49
C PRO A 64 1.85 -11.56 -3.35
N CYS A 65 0.67 -12.17 -3.24
CA CYS A 65 0.33 -13.27 -4.11
C CYS A 65 -1.16 -13.42 -4.38
N ASN A 66 -1.47 -14.29 -5.34
CA ASN A 66 -2.82 -14.46 -5.88
C ASN A 66 -3.51 -15.68 -5.24
N LYS A 67 -3.71 -15.62 -3.92
CA LYS A 67 -4.30 -16.70 -3.10
C LYS A 67 -5.67 -16.36 -2.52
N ARG A 68 -6.48 -15.63 -3.29
CA ARG A 68 -7.90 -15.34 -3.01
C ARG A 68 -8.20 -14.67 -1.65
N GLY A 69 -7.19 -14.21 -0.92
CA GLY A 69 -7.36 -13.50 0.36
C GLY A 69 -7.33 -14.36 1.62
N HIS A 70 -7.05 -15.67 1.51
CA HIS A 70 -7.06 -16.60 2.67
C HIS A 70 -6.13 -16.20 3.82
N LYS A 71 -5.06 -15.47 3.50
CA LYS A 71 -4.13 -14.90 4.48
C LYS A 71 -3.98 -13.41 4.26
N ALA A 72 -5.10 -12.67 4.27
CA ALA A 72 -5.07 -11.22 4.17
C ALA A 72 -4.18 -10.61 5.26
N HIS A 73 -3.34 -9.66 4.87
CA HIS A 73 -2.45 -8.91 5.74
C HIS A 73 -2.34 -7.47 5.24
N TRP A 74 -1.90 -6.57 6.12
CA TRP A 74 -1.58 -5.20 5.76
C TRP A 74 -0.07 -5.00 5.62
N ALA A 75 0.35 -4.26 4.61
CA ALA A 75 1.70 -3.72 4.48
C ALA A 75 1.66 -2.19 4.54
N VAL A 76 2.72 -1.62 5.09
CA VAL A 76 3.00 -0.18 5.01
C VAL A 76 3.95 0.03 3.84
N VAL A 77 3.62 0.94 2.96
CA VAL A 77 4.51 1.43 1.90
C VAL A 77 4.98 2.81 2.30
N THR A 78 6.31 3.01 2.27
CA THR A 78 6.95 4.24 2.74
C THR A 78 7.71 4.97 1.65
N GLY A 79 7.72 4.45 0.43
CA GLY A 79 8.40 5.06 -0.70
C GLY A 79 8.20 4.27 -1.99
N ALA A 80 8.75 4.80 -3.08
CA ALA A 80 8.70 4.19 -4.40
C ALA A 80 10.05 4.28 -5.10
N LEU A 81 10.30 3.35 -6.01
CA LEU A 81 11.31 3.44 -7.04
C LEU A 81 10.60 3.62 -8.38
N LEU A 82 10.89 4.73 -9.06
CA LEU A 82 10.27 5.11 -10.33
C LEU A 82 11.28 4.93 -11.47
N GLY A 83 10.84 4.29 -12.54
CA GLY A 83 11.49 4.42 -13.84
C GLY A 83 10.87 5.58 -14.59
N VAL A 84 11.68 6.60 -14.90
CA VAL A 84 11.30 7.81 -15.63
C VAL A 84 12.39 8.17 -16.64
N ASP A 85 12.02 8.94 -17.67
CA ASP A 85 12.99 9.54 -18.57
C ASP A 85 13.76 10.67 -17.86
N TRP A 86 15.09 10.70 -18.03
CA TRP A 86 15.94 11.69 -17.36
C TRP A 86 15.53 13.14 -17.68
N SER A 87 15.12 13.40 -18.92
CA SER A 87 14.67 14.72 -19.36
C SER A 87 13.46 15.26 -18.60
N ASP A 88 12.67 14.40 -17.95
CA ASP A 88 11.50 14.82 -17.17
C ASP A 88 11.87 15.33 -15.78
N VAL A 89 13.07 15.02 -15.29
CA VAL A 89 13.46 15.28 -13.90
C VAL A 89 14.79 15.99 -13.75
N GLU A 90 15.60 16.14 -14.81
CA GLU A 90 16.98 16.65 -14.74
C GLU A 90 17.15 17.98 -13.99
N THR A 91 16.14 18.86 -14.05
CA THR A 91 16.19 20.19 -13.43
C THR A 91 16.02 20.18 -11.91
N CYS A 92 15.57 19.07 -11.33
CA CYS A 92 15.30 18.95 -9.89
C CYS A 92 16.44 18.29 -9.11
N PHE A 93 17.49 17.84 -9.78
CA PHE A 93 18.46 16.91 -9.20
C PHE A 93 19.90 17.44 -9.27
N GLU A 94 20.62 17.32 -8.16
CA GLU A 94 22.05 17.62 -8.06
C GLU A 94 22.86 16.33 -7.91
N GLU A 95 24.02 16.25 -8.57
CA GLU A 95 24.88 15.06 -8.47
C GLU A 95 25.55 14.98 -7.10
N VAL A 96 25.50 13.80 -6.48
CA VAL A 96 26.11 13.55 -5.17
C VAL A 96 27.62 13.42 -5.35
N ALA A 97 28.38 14.34 -4.75
CA ALA A 97 29.82 14.49 -4.95
C ALA A 97 30.61 13.19 -4.71
N GLU A 98 30.17 12.36 -3.76
CA GLU A 98 30.83 11.11 -3.38
C GLU A 98 30.49 9.93 -4.29
N THR A 99 29.48 10.02 -5.16
CA THR A 99 29.00 8.89 -5.96
C THR A 99 28.55 9.36 -7.35
N PRO A 100 29.45 9.36 -8.35
CA PRO A 100 29.11 9.75 -9.72
C PRO A 100 27.94 8.94 -10.28
N GLY A 101 26.98 9.63 -10.90
CA GLY A 101 25.74 9.06 -11.41
C GLY A 101 24.64 8.85 -10.36
N LEU A 102 24.87 9.15 -9.08
CA LEU A 102 23.82 9.28 -8.08
C LEU A 102 23.44 10.75 -7.96
N TYR A 103 22.14 11.04 -8.05
CA TYR A 103 21.63 12.39 -7.91
C TYR A 103 20.63 12.46 -6.76
N SER A 104 20.60 13.60 -6.07
CA SER A 104 19.68 13.90 -4.98
C SER A 104 18.87 15.14 -5.28
N ALA A 105 17.65 15.18 -4.77
CA ALA A 105 16.72 16.29 -4.89
C ALA A 105 16.00 16.49 -3.56
N GLU A 106 15.62 17.73 -3.25
CA GLU A 106 14.73 18.00 -2.14
C GLU A 106 13.31 17.51 -2.49
N SER A 107 12.65 16.79 -1.57
CA SER A 107 11.36 16.13 -1.85
C SER A 107 10.27 17.10 -2.33
N ALA A 108 10.35 18.38 -1.93
CA ALA A 108 9.40 19.40 -2.36
C ALA A 108 9.45 19.71 -3.86
N GLU A 109 10.62 19.51 -4.49
CA GLU A 109 10.91 19.90 -5.87
C GLU A 109 10.56 18.80 -6.87
N ILE A 110 10.49 17.54 -6.41
CA ILE A 110 10.18 16.40 -7.26
C ILE A 110 8.68 16.42 -7.64
N ARG A 111 8.41 16.61 -8.93
CA ARG A 111 7.06 16.58 -9.52
C ARG A 111 7.09 15.77 -10.82
N PRO A 112 7.23 14.44 -10.76
CA PRO A 112 7.32 13.64 -11.97
C PRO A 112 5.96 13.67 -12.66
N MET A 113 5.96 13.78 -13.98
CA MET A 113 4.76 13.54 -14.78
C MET A 113 4.38 12.05 -14.61
N THR A 114 3.32 11.80 -13.84
CA THR A 114 2.91 10.43 -13.48
C THR A 114 2.57 9.56 -14.70
N SER A 115 2.20 10.19 -15.82
CA SER A 115 1.98 9.57 -17.13
C SER A 115 3.24 9.04 -17.80
N HIS A 116 4.43 9.55 -17.46
CA HIS A 116 5.71 9.13 -18.03
C HIS A 116 6.48 8.14 -17.15
N VAL A 117 5.92 7.78 -15.99
CA VAL A 117 6.47 6.71 -15.16
C VAL A 117 6.25 5.37 -15.86
N HIS A 118 7.31 4.80 -16.41
CA HIS A 118 7.27 3.54 -17.16
C HIS A 118 7.49 2.30 -16.28
N ALA A 119 8.05 2.46 -15.08
CA ALA A 119 8.17 1.38 -14.09
C ALA A 119 7.91 1.93 -12.68
N LEU A 120 7.25 1.13 -11.83
CA LEU A 120 6.94 1.51 -10.46
C LEU A 120 7.14 0.32 -9.53
N TYR A 121 7.98 0.50 -8.53
CA TYR A 121 8.17 -0.45 -7.44
C TYR A 121 7.87 0.24 -6.10
N LEU A 122 7.21 -0.48 -5.20
CA LEU A 122 6.83 -0.01 -3.88
C LEU A 122 7.85 -0.49 -2.85
N LEU A 123 8.36 0.43 -2.03
CA LEU A 123 9.16 0.09 -0.86
C LEU A 123 8.20 -0.25 0.29
N ALA A 124 7.97 -1.55 0.48
CA ALA A 124 6.98 -2.08 1.40
C ALA A 124 7.62 -2.76 2.62
N LYS A 125 6.94 -2.64 3.76
CA LYS A 125 7.23 -3.35 5.01
C LYS A 125 5.97 -4.00 5.53
N GLN A 126 6.10 -5.26 5.95
CA GLN A 126 5.01 -6.00 6.60
C GLN A 126 5.37 -6.28 8.06
N GLY A 127 4.37 -6.30 8.95
CA GLY A 127 4.56 -6.28 10.41
C GLY A 127 5.37 -7.43 11.02
N LYS A 128 5.52 -8.57 10.32
CA LYS A 128 6.29 -9.74 10.76
C LYS A 128 7.71 -9.80 10.15
N SER A 129 8.10 -8.84 9.31
CA SER A 129 9.42 -8.78 8.67
C SER A 129 10.17 -7.55 9.15
N VAL A 130 11.44 -7.74 9.50
CA VAL A 130 12.37 -6.64 9.79
C VAL A 130 12.92 -5.98 8.53
N ARG A 131 12.71 -6.59 7.35
CA ARG A 131 13.27 -6.14 6.07
C ARG A 131 12.22 -5.43 5.24
N HIS A 132 12.60 -4.28 4.68
CA HIS A 132 11.89 -3.66 3.57
C HIS A 132 12.08 -4.51 2.30
N ARG A 133 11.09 -4.47 1.42
CA ARG A 133 11.10 -5.16 0.13
C ARG A 133 10.67 -4.18 -0.95
N LEU A 134 11.28 -4.30 -2.12
CA LEU A 134 10.76 -3.68 -3.32
C LEU A 134 9.77 -4.65 -3.95
N TRP A 135 8.53 -4.21 -4.13
CA TRP A 135 7.49 -4.96 -4.82
C TRP A 135 7.12 -4.28 -6.11
N ASP A 136 7.05 -5.06 -7.18
CA ASP A 136 6.48 -4.61 -8.44
C ASP A 136 5.02 -4.15 -8.24
N PHE A 137 4.69 -2.95 -8.71
CA PHE A 137 3.39 -2.34 -8.46
C PHE A 137 2.24 -3.11 -9.08
N ASP A 138 2.38 -3.57 -10.32
CA ASP A 138 1.32 -4.25 -11.03
C ASP A 138 0.99 -5.59 -10.36
N ARG A 139 2.02 -6.30 -9.87
CA ARG A 139 1.83 -7.51 -9.04
C ARG A 139 1.11 -7.21 -7.73
N VAL A 140 1.41 -6.09 -7.07
CA VAL A 140 0.71 -5.70 -5.84
C VAL A 140 -0.75 -5.35 -6.14
N ALA A 141 -1.00 -4.63 -7.23
CA ALA A 141 -2.34 -4.26 -7.68
C ALA A 141 -3.20 -5.50 -7.99
N GLU A 142 -2.64 -6.46 -8.71
CA GLU A 142 -3.29 -7.75 -8.98
C GLU A 142 -3.59 -8.50 -7.67
N SER A 143 -2.59 -8.58 -6.78
CA SER A 143 -2.71 -9.27 -5.50
C SER A 143 -3.76 -8.63 -4.58
N ASN A 144 -3.84 -7.29 -4.51
CA ASN A 144 -4.89 -6.58 -3.79
C ASN A 144 -6.29 -6.88 -4.37
N GLY A 145 -6.39 -7.03 -5.70
CA GLY A 145 -7.60 -7.48 -6.39
C GLY A 145 -8.00 -8.94 -6.09
N GLN A 146 -7.11 -9.72 -5.47
CA GLN A 146 -7.37 -11.11 -5.08
C GLN A 146 -7.88 -11.25 -3.65
N LEU A 147 -8.21 -10.18 -2.92
CA LEU A 147 -8.80 -10.28 -1.58
C LEU A 147 -10.29 -10.64 -1.64
N LEU A 148 -10.60 -11.86 -2.06
CA LEU A 148 -11.96 -12.24 -2.46
C LEU A 148 -12.75 -12.98 -1.37
N GLU A 149 -12.09 -13.88 -0.64
CA GLU A 149 -12.78 -14.80 0.26
C GLU A 149 -12.04 -15.00 1.59
N PHE A 150 -12.82 -15.35 2.60
CA PHE A 150 -12.30 -15.77 3.90
C PHE A 150 -11.78 -17.21 3.81
N ASP A 151 -10.69 -17.56 4.52
CA ASP A 151 -10.09 -18.90 4.44
C ASP A 151 -11.10 -19.94 4.95
N PRO A 152 -11.53 -20.92 4.13
CA PRO A 152 -12.47 -21.95 4.55
C PRO A 152 -11.97 -22.77 5.75
N ARG A 153 -10.65 -22.91 5.91
CA ARG A 153 -10.07 -23.61 7.05
C ARG A 153 -10.25 -22.82 8.34
N ARG A 154 -10.13 -21.49 8.29
CA ARG A 154 -10.39 -20.63 9.44
C ARG A 154 -11.88 -20.62 9.78
N GLN A 155 -12.74 -20.65 8.77
CA GLN A 155 -14.18 -20.76 8.99
C GLN A 155 -14.56 -22.06 9.72
N ALA A 156 -13.80 -23.14 9.51
CA ALA A 156 -14.04 -24.46 10.11
C ALA A 156 -13.24 -24.74 11.39
N ASP A 157 -12.37 -23.84 11.86
CA ASP A 157 -11.45 -24.12 12.97
C ASP A 157 -12.06 -23.93 14.37
N GLY A 158 -13.33 -23.51 14.46
CA GLY A 158 -14.04 -23.28 15.71
C GLY A 158 -13.71 -21.95 16.40
N THR A 159 -12.80 -21.13 15.84
CA THR A 159 -12.46 -19.81 16.34
C THR A 159 -13.48 -18.78 15.83
N THR A 160 -13.84 -17.82 16.69
CA THR A 160 -14.73 -16.72 16.28
C THR A 160 -13.95 -15.65 15.52
N TYR A 161 -14.32 -15.44 14.25
CA TYR A 161 -13.80 -14.38 13.41
C TYR A 161 -14.90 -13.37 13.11
N VAL A 162 -14.57 -12.09 13.18
CA VAL A 162 -15.45 -11.01 12.70
C VAL A 162 -15.15 -10.81 11.23
N VAL A 163 -16.16 -10.98 10.38
CA VAL A 163 -16.08 -10.74 8.93
C VAL A 163 -17.26 -9.83 8.57
N PRO A 164 -17.12 -8.86 7.64
CA PRO A 164 -18.25 -8.01 7.26
C PRO A 164 -19.44 -8.86 6.85
N ALA A 165 -20.59 -8.64 7.49
CA ALA A 165 -21.80 -9.42 7.26
C ALA A 165 -22.24 -9.38 5.78
N GLU A 166 -22.03 -8.24 5.13
CA GLU A 166 -22.28 -8.06 3.71
C GLU A 166 -20.97 -8.10 2.91
N GLY A 167 -20.88 -9.04 1.96
CA GLY A 167 -19.79 -9.12 0.98
C GLY A 167 -18.41 -9.53 1.52
N GLY A 168 -18.27 -9.76 2.83
CA GLY A 168 -17.10 -10.38 3.45
C GLY A 168 -15.76 -9.69 3.17
N VAL A 169 -14.71 -10.50 2.98
CA VAL A 169 -13.35 -10.02 2.69
C VAL A 169 -13.32 -9.14 1.45
N ARG A 170 -14.06 -9.52 0.40
CA ARG A 170 -14.14 -8.76 -0.84
C ARG A 170 -14.65 -7.34 -0.60
N ALA A 171 -15.80 -7.20 0.06
CA ALA A 171 -16.34 -5.88 0.35
C ALA A 171 -15.45 -5.10 1.33
N GLY A 172 -14.76 -5.78 2.25
CA GLY A 172 -13.91 -5.14 3.26
C GLY A 172 -12.58 -4.61 2.73
N LEU A 173 -11.93 -5.30 1.78
CA LEU A 173 -10.51 -5.09 1.45
C LEU A 173 -10.17 -5.09 -0.05
N CYS A 174 -10.94 -5.78 -0.90
CA CYS A 174 -10.60 -5.95 -2.30
C CYS A 174 -10.61 -4.62 -3.04
N GLY A 175 -9.51 -4.29 -3.72
CA GLY A 175 -9.40 -3.04 -4.46
C GLY A 175 -9.38 -1.80 -3.58
N LYS A 176 -9.04 -1.94 -2.29
CA LYS A 176 -9.00 -0.85 -1.32
C LYS A 176 -7.60 -0.66 -0.77
N LEU A 177 -7.24 0.59 -0.49
CA LEU A 177 -6.00 0.98 0.17
C LEU A 177 -6.18 2.35 0.84
N LEU A 178 -5.27 2.68 1.76
CA LEU A 178 -5.35 3.90 2.55
C LEU A 178 -4.14 4.77 2.28
N LEU A 179 -4.35 6.02 1.89
CA LEU A 179 -3.32 7.05 1.85
C LEU A 179 -3.31 7.78 3.19
N LEU A 180 -2.14 7.93 3.82
CA LEU A 180 -1.99 8.56 5.13
C LEU A 180 -1.23 9.88 4.95
N ALA A 181 -1.82 10.98 5.40
CA ALA A 181 -1.20 12.31 5.36
C ALA A 181 -1.18 12.93 6.76
N PRO A 182 -0.20 13.77 7.10
CA PRO A 182 -0.25 14.55 8.34
C PRO A 182 -1.55 15.36 8.43
N ALA A 183 -2.14 15.48 9.61
CA ALA A 183 -3.22 16.43 9.80
C ALA A 183 -2.67 17.85 9.56
N THR A 184 -3.33 18.61 8.69
CA THR A 184 -3.06 20.05 8.55
C THR A 184 -3.39 20.72 9.88
N ALA A 185 -2.40 21.35 10.49
CA ALA A 185 -2.58 22.20 11.68
C ALA A 185 -3.43 23.44 11.35
#